data_AF-A0A672L8V5-F1
#
_entry.id   AF-A0A672L8V5-F1
#
_cell.length_a   1.000
_cell.length_b   1.000
_cell.length_c   1.000
_cell.angle_alpha   90.00
_cell.angle_beta   90.00
_cell.angle_gamma   90.00
#
_symmetry.space_group_name_H-M   'P 1'
#
loop_
_entity.id
_entity.type
_entity.pdbx_description
1 polymer ?
#
loop_
_entity_poly.entity_id
_entity_poly.type
_entity_poly.pdbx_seq_one_letter_code
_entity_poly.pdbx_strand_id
1 'polypeptide(L)'
;MILPFRISAAPCGAQWAQPATRGWMALWTGPSAVRARQARLSPESVNGGWDSWSEWSECTRTCGVGVQNAQRDCYGGKYCLGERRRYQTCNRDPCPADHSFRHIQCSRFNTLPYKGKFYKWIHVNNRGAHNSTTCATHHFSERMLDTVVDGTQCYEGSQSRDICINGICKVGNGFDLFVLPQLPVCLNHLQSVLIMLF
;
A
#
# COMPACT_ATOMS: atom_id res chain seq x y z
N MET A 1 -47.11 7.09 2.75
CA MET A 1 -46.16 6.43 3.67
C MET A 1 -45.31 5.48 2.84
N ILE A 2 -44.06 5.85 2.56
CA ILE A 2 -43.14 5.08 1.73
C ILE A 2 -42.26 4.29 2.69
N LEU A 3 -42.34 2.95 2.64
CA LEU A 3 -41.48 2.06 3.42
C LEU A 3 -40.07 2.03 2.80
N PRO A 4 -38.98 1.99 3.59
CA PRO A 4 -37.63 1.90 3.06
C PRO A 4 -37.37 0.48 2.53
N PHE A 5 -36.98 0.38 1.26
CA PHE A 5 -36.39 -0.85 0.72
C PHE A 5 -35.04 -1.10 1.39
N ARG A 6 -34.94 -2.18 2.18
CA ARG A 6 -33.64 -2.71 2.61
C ARG A 6 -32.95 -3.36 1.42
N ILE A 7 -31.89 -2.75 0.91
CA ILE A 7 -30.96 -3.41 -0.01
C ILE A 7 -30.00 -4.23 0.85
N SER A 8 -30.27 -5.53 0.98
CA SER A 8 -29.28 -6.46 1.53
C SER A 8 -28.19 -6.72 0.48
N ALA A 9 -26.96 -6.35 0.79
CA ALA A 9 -25.79 -6.79 0.04
C ALA A 9 -25.62 -8.31 0.24
N ALA A 10 -25.62 -9.06 -0.86
CA ALA A 10 -25.31 -10.49 -0.85
C ALA A 10 -23.79 -10.70 -1.05
N PRO A 11 -23.16 -11.64 -0.33
CA PRO A 11 -21.79 -12.02 -0.61
C PRO A 11 -21.68 -12.71 -1.98
N CYS A 12 -20.58 -12.44 -2.69
CA CYS A 12 -20.25 -13.13 -3.94
C CYS A 12 -20.01 -14.63 -3.63
N GLY A 13 -20.83 -15.51 -4.20
CA GLY A 13 -20.67 -16.96 -4.11
C GLY A 13 -21.93 -17.77 -3.75
N ALA A 14 -23.09 -17.15 -3.51
CA ALA A 14 -24.32 -17.89 -3.21
C ALA A 14 -24.97 -18.46 -4.49
N GLN A 15 -24.87 -19.77 -4.69
CA GLN A 15 -25.59 -20.53 -5.73
C GLN A 15 -27.07 -20.61 -5.32
N TRP A 16 -27.97 -20.03 -6.12
CA TRP A 16 -29.41 -20.21 -5.95
C TRP A 16 -29.80 -21.64 -6.39
N ALA A 17 -30.16 -22.51 -5.46
CA ALA A 17 -30.90 -23.73 -5.76
C ALA A 17 -32.36 -23.34 -6.03
N GLN A 18 -32.83 -23.51 -7.27
CA GLN A 18 -34.24 -23.31 -7.60
C GLN A 18 -35.10 -24.47 -7.07
N PRO A 19 -36.33 -24.22 -6.61
CA PRO A 19 -37.24 -25.28 -6.19
C PRO A 19 -37.74 -26.05 -7.42
N ALA A 20 -37.64 -27.37 -7.36
CA ALA A 20 -38.21 -28.28 -8.35
C ALA A 20 -39.74 -28.26 -8.28
N THR A 21 -40.39 -27.62 -9.25
CA THR A 21 -41.83 -27.79 -9.49
C THR A 21 -42.07 -28.92 -10.50
N ARG A 22 -42.90 -29.87 -10.08
CA ARG A 22 -43.31 -31.11 -10.76
C ARG A 22 -44.08 -30.88 -12.07
N GLY A 23 -43.96 -31.87 -12.97
CA GLY A 23 -44.77 -32.06 -14.19
C GLY A 23 -44.19 -31.27 -15.36
N TRP A 24 -43.92 -31.81 -16.54
CA TRP A 24 -44.74 -32.70 -17.36
C TRP A 24 -43.88 -33.76 -18.09
N MET A 25 -44.42 -34.97 -18.23
CA MET A 25 -43.87 -36.02 -19.07
C MET A 25 -44.07 -35.66 -20.55
N ALA A 26 -42.98 -35.62 -21.32
CA ALA A 26 -43.04 -35.78 -22.76
C ALA A 26 -41.94 -36.77 -23.17
N LEU A 27 -42.39 -37.97 -23.51
CA LEU A 27 -41.62 -39.07 -24.05
C LEU A 27 -41.08 -38.67 -25.43
N TRP A 28 -39.76 -38.69 -25.62
CA TRP A 28 -39.14 -38.84 -26.93
C TRP A 28 -38.13 -39.98 -26.86
N THR A 29 -38.52 -41.12 -27.43
CA THR A 29 -37.65 -42.26 -27.73
C THR A 29 -36.87 -41.96 -29.00
N GLY A 30 -35.54 -41.97 -28.93
CA GLY A 30 -34.67 -41.84 -30.11
C GLY A 30 -33.17 -41.95 -29.78
N PRO A 31 -32.38 -42.82 -30.44
CA PRO A 31 -31.04 -43.22 -30.02
C PRO A 31 -29.93 -42.33 -30.61
N SER A 32 -28.76 -42.38 -29.98
CA SER A 32 -27.48 -41.71 -30.35
C SER A 32 -27.16 -40.46 -29.53
N ALA A 33 -26.65 -40.73 -28.33
CA ALA A 33 -25.86 -39.81 -27.53
C ALA A 33 -24.59 -39.40 -28.28
N VAL A 34 -24.43 -38.13 -28.70
CA VAL A 34 -23.12 -37.48 -28.78
C VAL A 34 -23.24 -35.95 -28.60
N ARG A 35 -22.36 -35.43 -27.74
CA ARG A 35 -21.87 -34.03 -27.65
C ARG A 35 -22.67 -33.04 -26.80
N ALA A 36 -22.60 -33.23 -25.48
CA ALA A 36 -22.43 -32.08 -24.60
C ALA A 36 -21.10 -31.39 -24.98
N ARG A 37 -21.18 -30.21 -25.59
CA ARG A 37 -20.01 -29.35 -25.82
C ARG A 37 -19.42 -29.06 -24.46
N GLN A 38 -18.13 -29.32 -24.36
CA GLN A 38 -17.22 -29.07 -23.25
C GLN A 38 -17.75 -27.93 -22.36
N ALA A 39 -18.01 -28.24 -21.09
CA ALA A 39 -17.80 -27.23 -20.07
C ALA A 39 -16.41 -26.68 -20.36
N ARG A 40 -16.33 -25.40 -20.76
CA ARG A 40 -15.07 -24.68 -20.73
C ARG A 40 -14.59 -24.85 -19.30
N LEU A 41 -13.66 -25.77 -19.08
CA LEU A 41 -12.68 -25.62 -18.03
C LEU A 41 -12.19 -24.20 -18.26
N SER A 42 -12.70 -23.25 -17.47
CA SER A 42 -11.97 -22.01 -17.30
C SER A 42 -10.56 -22.48 -17.00
N PRO A 43 -9.53 -22.10 -17.79
CA PRO A 43 -8.19 -22.43 -17.37
C PRO A 43 -8.12 -21.93 -15.94
N GLU A 44 -7.96 -22.87 -15.00
CA GLU A 44 -7.73 -22.60 -13.60
C GLU A 44 -6.81 -21.39 -13.61
N SER A 45 -7.27 -20.23 -13.11
CA SER A 45 -6.45 -19.04 -13.19
C SER A 45 -5.22 -19.35 -12.35
N VAL A 46 -4.15 -19.79 -13.00
CA VAL A 46 -2.95 -20.23 -12.31
C VAL A 46 -2.48 -18.98 -11.59
N ASN A 47 -2.56 -18.99 -10.27
CA ASN A 47 -1.99 -17.92 -9.48
C ASN A 47 -0.49 -17.94 -9.75
N GLY A 48 0.11 -16.77 -9.92
CA GLY A 48 1.55 -16.67 -10.07
C GLY A 48 2.28 -17.13 -8.82
N GLY A 49 3.53 -17.57 -9.02
CA GLY A 49 4.46 -17.88 -7.95
C GLY A 49 5.38 -16.70 -7.69
N TRP A 50 5.63 -16.42 -6.41
CA TRP A 50 6.69 -15.49 -6.03
C TRP A 50 8.06 -16.17 -6.16
N ASP A 51 9.03 -15.43 -6.69
CA ASP A 51 10.44 -15.81 -6.58
C ASP A 51 10.94 -15.67 -5.13
N SER A 52 12.15 -16.17 -4.91
CA SER A 52 12.99 -15.86 -3.77
C SER A 52 13.14 -14.36 -3.55
N TRP A 53 13.25 -13.97 -2.29
CA TRP A 53 13.55 -12.59 -1.94
C TRP A 53 14.98 -12.23 -2.36
N SER A 54 15.15 -11.01 -2.86
CA SER A 54 16.45 -10.39 -3.01
C SER A 54 17.16 -10.29 -1.66
N GLU A 55 18.46 -10.08 -1.73
CA GLU A 55 19.22 -9.56 -0.59
C GLU A 55 18.63 -8.22 -0.11
N TRP A 56 18.87 -7.92 1.16
CA TRP A 56 18.46 -6.64 1.74
C TRP A 56 19.27 -5.50 1.12
N SER A 57 18.58 -4.38 0.84
CA SER A 57 19.22 -3.15 0.41
C SER A 57 20.15 -2.60 1.49
N GLU A 58 21.02 -1.68 1.09
CA GLU A 58 21.71 -0.85 2.08
C GLU A 58 20.72 -0.12 2.99
N CYS A 59 21.13 0.10 4.24
CA CYS A 59 20.32 0.82 5.21
C CYS A 59 20.19 2.30 4.80
N THR A 60 18.99 2.89 4.93
CA THR A 60 18.76 4.29 4.56
C THR A 60 19.60 5.31 5.34
N ARG A 61 20.22 4.90 6.45
CA ARG A 61 21.15 5.70 7.25
C ARG A 61 22.10 4.84 8.07
N THR A 62 23.20 5.41 8.51
CA THR A 62 24.26 4.74 9.29
C THR A 62 24.09 4.86 10.81
N CYS A 63 23.29 5.82 11.28
CA CYS A 63 22.97 6.03 12.68
C CYS A 63 21.48 6.34 12.83
N GLY A 64 20.92 6.10 14.00
CA GLY A 64 19.49 6.17 14.31
C GLY A 64 18.68 5.16 13.49
N VAL A 65 17.44 4.88 13.88
CA VAL A 65 16.62 3.85 13.24
C VAL A 65 16.44 4.09 11.74
N GLY A 66 17.13 3.30 10.91
CA GLY A 66 17.02 3.28 9.45
C GLY A 66 16.11 2.15 8.95
N VAL A 67 15.89 2.12 7.64
CA VAL A 67 15.11 1.07 6.96
C VAL A 67 15.91 0.48 5.80
N GLN A 68 15.76 -0.82 5.60
CA GLN A 68 16.22 -1.52 4.41
C GLN A 68 15.06 -2.32 3.82
N ASN A 69 15.10 -2.56 2.51
CA ASN A 69 14.06 -3.28 1.79
C ASN A 69 14.62 -4.49 1.06
N ALA A 70 13.78 -5.50 0.88
CA ALA A 70 14.05 -6.62 -0.02
C ALA A 70 12.84 -6.77 -0.95
N GLN A 71 13.11 -7.17 -2.19
CA GLN A 71 12.11 -7.25 -3.26
C GLN A 71 12.10 -8.66 -3.85
N ARG A 72 10.99 -9.05 -4.43
CA ARG A 72 10.86 -10.33 -5.16
C ARG A 72 9.98 -10.13 -6.37
N ASP A 73 10.20 -10.92 -7.40
CA ASP A 73 9.42 -10.86 -8.63
C ASP A 73 8.32 -11.93 -8.64
N CYS A 74 7.25 -11.64 -9.37
CA CYS A 74 6.11 -12.53 -9.55
C CYS A 74 6.20 -13.19 -10.92
N TYR A 75 6.27 -14.51 -10.96
CA TYR A 75 6.41 -15.29 -12.19
C TYR A 75 5.23 -16.25 -12.40
N GLY A 76 4.76 -16.35 -13.65
CA GLY A 76 3.63 -17.18 -14.04
C GLY A 76 2.27 -16.60 -13.61
N GLY A 77 1.19 -17.04 -14.24
CA GLY A 77 -0.17 -16.69 -13.80
C GLY A 77 -0.64 -15.26 -14.06
N LYS A 78 -1.81 -14.89 -13.50
CA LYS A 78 -2.42 -13.55 -13.65
C LYS A 78 -2.03 -12.57 -12.54
N TYR A 79 -1.81 -13.05 -11.32
CA TYR A 79 -1.43 -12.25 -10.14
C TYR A 79 -0.76 -13.12 -9.08
N CYS A 80 0.09 -12.52 -8.25
CA CYS A 80 0.66 -13.15 -7.05
C CYS A 80 0.02 -12.56 -5.79
N LEU A 81 -0.32 -13.41 -4.82
CA LEU A 81 -0.91 -12.99 -3.54
C LEU A 81 0.19 -12.68 -2.52
N GLY A 82 0.11 -11.52 -1.87
CA GLY A 82 1.08 -11.06 -0.86
C GLY A 82 1.96 -9.91 -1.36
N GLU A 83 2.99 -9.58 -0.60
CA GLU A 83 3.79 -8.37 -0.83
C GLU A 83 4.94 -8.59 -1.81
N ARG A 84 5.16 -7.62 -2.71
CA ARG A 84 6.32 -7.58 -3.61
C ARG A 84 7.59 -7.09 -2.91
N ARG A 85 7.44 -6.26 -1.87
CA ARG A 85 8.54 -5.66 -1.10
C ARG A 85 8.29 -5.84 0.38
N ARG A 86 9.32 -6.22 1.11
CA ARG A 86 9.34 -6.27 2.58
C ARG A 86 10.33 -5.25 3.12
N TYR A 87 10.11 -4.78 4.34
CA TYR A 87 10.92 -3.76 4.99
C TYR A 87 11.29 -4.20 6.39
N GLN A 88 12.53 -3.90 6.79
CA GLN A 88 12.99 -4.12 8.15
C GLN A 88 13.81 -2.93 8.64
N THR A 89 13.85 -2.78 9.97
CA THR A 89 14.67 -1.75 10.61
C THR A 89 16.14 -2.14 10.61
N CYS A 90 17.03 -1.17 10.45
CA CYS A 90 18.49 -1.33 10.49
C CYS A 90 19.13 -0.17 11.26
N ASN A 91 20.38 -0.34 11.72
CA ASN A 91 21.18 0.65 12.45
C ASN A 91 20.42 1.32 13.61
N ARG A 92 20.53 0.78 14.83
CA ARG A 92 19.76 1.28 15.98
C ARG A 92 20.53 2.22 16.88
N ASP A 93 21.83 2.38 16.62
CA ASP A 93 22.69 3.20 17.44
C ASP A 93 22.31 4.67 17.30
N PRO A 94 22.21 5.44 18.39
CA PRO A 94 21.81 6.84 18.32
C PRO A 94 22.77 7.66 17.45
N CYS A 95 22.24 8.64 16.72
CA CYS A 95 23.08 9.59 15.99
C CYS A 95 23.77 10.56 16.96
N PRO A 96 25.02 10.97 16.67
CA PRO A 96 25.76 11.92 17.51
C PRO A 96 25.26 13.38 17.40
N ALA A 97 24.26 13.67 16.57
CA ALA A 97 23.75 15.02 16.33
C ALA A 97 22.39 15.25 16.98
N ASP A 98 22.18 16.44 17.56
CA ASP A 98 20.91 16.94 18.13
C ASP A 98 19.81 17.23 17.09
N HIS A 99 19.97 16.79 15.85
CA HIS A 99 19.08 17.12 14.76
C HIS A 99 18.26 15.91 14.32
N SER A 100 16.94 16.09 14.23
CA SER A 100 16.04 15.04 13.74
C SER A 100 16.35 14.69 12.29
N PHE A 101 15.99 13.48 11.87
CA PHE A 101 16.19 13.07 10.48
C PHE A 101 15.39 13.94 9.48
N ARG A 102 14.27 14.55 9.91
CA ARG A 102 13.55 15.55 9.11
C ARG A 102 14.34 16.83 8.95
N HIS A 103 15.01 17.28 10.01
CA HIS A 103 15.92 18.41 9.94
C HIS A 103 17.04 18.18 8.93
N ILE A 104 17.65 17.00 8.93
CA ILE A 104 18.70 16.62 7.97
C ILE A 104 18.16 16.61 6.53
N GLN A 105 16.92 16.14 6.32
CA GLN A 105 16.29 16.20 4.99
C GLN A 105 16.10 17.63 4.50
N CYS A 106 15.68 18.56 5.36
CA CYS A 106 15.60 19.97 4.99
C CYS A 106 16.96 20.60 4.71
N SER A 107 17.99 20.27 5.52
CA SER A 107 19.31 20.88 5.36
C SER A 107 20.00 20.54 4.04
N ARG A 108 19.65 19.41 3.40
CA ARG A 108 20.11 19.06 2.04
C ARG A 108 19.71 20.10 0.99
N PHE A 109 18.64 20.85 1.20
CA PHE A 109 18.23 21.91 0.29
C PHE A 109 19.00 23.22 0.50
N ASN A 110 19.82 23.35 1.55
CA ASN A 110 20.63 24.56 1.78
C ASN A 110 21.69 24.76 0.70
N THR A 111 22.12 23.68 0.04
CA THR A 111 23.11 23.70 -1.03
C THR A 111 22.47 23.85 -2.42
N LEU A 112 21.15 23.99 -2.51
CA LEU A 112 20.42 24.12 -3.76
C LEU A 112 19.74 25.50 -3.85
N PRO A 113 19.87 26.23 -4.97
CA PRO A 113 19.21 27.52 -5.12
C PRO A 113 17.69 27.35 -5.34
N TYR A 114 16.88 28.01 -4.53
CA TYR A 114 15.43 28.12 -4.72
C TYR A 114 15.09 29.49 -5.30
N LYS A 115 14.49 29.51 -6.49
CA LYS A 115 14.18 30.75 -7.23
C LYS A 115 15.42 31.68 -7.35
N GLY A 116 16.58 31.09 -7.59
CA GLY A 116 17.86 31.79 -7.76
C GLY A 116 18.52 32.28 -6.47
N LYS A 117 18.01 31.92 -5.29
CA LYS A 117 18.58 32.31 -3.99
C LYS A 117 18.81 31.10 -3.09
N PHE A 118 19.83 31.17 -2.26
CA PHE A 118 20.09 30.17 -1.23
C PHE A 118 19.36 30.55 0.04
N TYR A 119 18.83 29.54 0.72
CA TYR A 119 18.12 29.70 1.98
C TYR A 119 18.60 28.67 2.99
N LYS A 120 18.52 29.04 4.27
CA LYS A 120 18.64 28.10 5.38
C LYS A 120 17.27 27.49 5.65
N TRP A 121 17.09 26.26 5.21
CA TRP A 121 15.90 25.44 5.39
C TRP A 121 15.95 24.68 6.70
N ILE A 122 14.88 24.78 7.47
CA ILE A 122 14.68 24.04 8.71
C ILE A 122 13.36 23.28 8.62
N HIS A 123 13.30 22.12 9.26
CA HIS A 123 12.06 21.36 9.36
C HIS A 123 11.02 22.16 10.17
N VAL A 124 9.76 22.10 9.74
CA VAL A 124 8.62 22.58 10.52
C VAL A 124 7.76 21.38 10.92
N ASN A 125 7.44 21.29 12.21
CA ASN A 125 6.61 20.21 12.72
C ASN A 125 5.15 20.47 12.32
N ASN A 126 4.69 19.81 11.26
CA ASN A 126 3.30 19.85 10.83
C ASN A 126 2.55 18.63 11.40
N ARG A 127 1.73 18.87 12.43
CA ARG A 127 0.95 17.83 13.13
C ARG A 127 -0.07 17.10 12.23
N GLY A 128 -0.31 17.56 11.00
CA GLY A 128 -1.23 16.90 10.07
C GLY A 128 -0.56 16.14 8.92
N ALA A 129 0.75 16.30 8.70
CA ALA A 129 1.41 15.84 7.48
C ALA A 129 2.67 15.01 7.77
N HIS A 130 2.52 13.98 8.62
CA HIS A 130 3.62 13.14 9.11
C HIS A 130 4.41 12.41 8.03
N ASN A 131 3.90 12.25 6.82
CA ASN A 131 4.62 11.58 5.73
C ASN A 131 5.31 12.52 4.76
N SER A 132 5.18 13.84 4.90
CA SER A 132 5.75 14.83 3.99
C SER A 132 6.80 15.71 4.65
N THR A 133 7.68 16.31 3.85
CA THR A 133 8.72 17.23 4.36
C THR A 133 8.34 18.65 3.97
N THR A 134 7.77 19.38 4.94
CA THR A 134 7.63 20.83 4.87
C THR A 134 8.85 21.46 5.53
N CYS A 135 9.59 22.24 4.74
CA CYS A 135 10.71 23.02 5.24
C CYS A 135 10.32 24.49 5.26
N ALA A 136 10.84 25.25 6.22
CA ALA A 136 10.69 26.69 6.24
C ALA A 136 12.03 27.39 6.28
N THR A 137 11.97 28.61 5.79
CA THR A 137 12.98 29.64 6.00
C THR A 137 12.48 30.59 7.07
N HIS A 138 13.21 31.67 7.33
CA HIS A 138 12.73 32.76 8.18
C HIS A 138 11.59 33.59 7.57
N HIS A 139 11.27 33.38 6.28
CA HIS A 139 10.28 34.18 5.56
C HIS A 139 9.03 33.39 5.14
N PHE A 140 9.20 32.14 4.74
CA PHE A 140 8.14 31.33 4.15
C PHE A 140 8.39 29.84 4.37
N SER A 141 7.33 29.05 4.27
CA SER A 141 7.37 27.60 4.25
C SER A 141 7.07 27.07 2.85
N GLU A 142 7.67 25.94 2.51
CA GLU A 142 7.47 25.25 1.25
C GLU A 142 7.48 23.75 1.48
N ARG A 143 6.65 23.02 0.72
CA ARG A 143 6.73 21.55 0.69
C ARG A 143 7.85 21.16 -0.25
N MET A 144 8.97 20.70 0.30
CA MET A 144 10.14 20.32 -0.49
C MET A 144 10.04 18.90 -1.05
N LEU A 145 9.37 18.00 -0.32
CA LEU A 145 9.13 16.63 -0.74
C LEU A 145 7.71 16.21 -0.39
N ASP A 146 7.03 15.55 -1.34
CA ASP A 146 5.71 14.95 -1.13
C ASP A 146 5.75 13.79 -0.14
N THR A 147 6.87 13.06 -0.11
CA THR A 147 7.14 11.99 0.85
C THR A 147 8.50 12.16 1.51
N VAL A 148 8.56 11.89 2.81
CA VAL A 148 9.81 11.82 3.55
C VAL A 148 10.58 10.57 3.17
N VAL A 149 11.90 10.62 3.32
CA VAL A 149 12.77 9.47 3.07
C VAL A 149 12.40 8.31 4.00
N ASP A 150 12.44 7.08 3.47
CA ASP A 150 12.09 5.88 4.24
C ASP A 150 12.93 5.74 5.52
N GLY A 151 12.24 5.36 6.61
CA GLY A 151 12.80 5.30 7.96
C GLY A 151 12.70 6.62 8.73
N THR A 152 12.18 7.70 8.15
CA THR A 152 11.91 8.94 8.91
C THR A 152 10.87 8.67 9.99
N GLN A 153 11.12 9.10 11.23
CA GLN A 153 10.13 8.96 12.30
C GLN A 153 8.88 9.78 11.98
N CYS A 154 7.70 9.19 12.19
CA CYS A 154 6.42 9.81 11.90
C CYS A 154 6.09 10.98 12.83
N TYR A 155 6.25 10.74 14.12
CA TYR A 155 5.82 11.64 15.19
C TYR A 155 7.03 12.13 15.98
N GLU A 156 7.47 13.36 15.71
CA GLU A 156 8.56 13.97 16.48
C GLU A 156 8.14 14.23 17.93
N GLY A 157 9.06 13.97 18.86
CA GLY A 157 8.83 14.17 20.31
C GLY A 157 7.98 13.09 20.97
N SER A 158 7.55 12.06 20.22
CA SER A 158 6.92 10.87 20.79
C SER A 158 7.96 9.78 21.07
N GLN A 159 7.67 8.90 22.03
CA GLN A 159 8.40 7.63 22.18
C GLN A 159 7.98 6.59 21.12
N SER A 160 7.15 6.99 20.15
CA SER A 160 6.68 6.09 19.11
C SER A 160 7.83 5.64 18.23
N ARG A 161 7.84 4.35 17.91
CA ARG A 161 8.77 3.72 16.96
C ARG A 161 8.23 3.74 15.53
N ASP A 162 7.16 4.51 15.28
CA ASP A 162 6.53 4.59 13.97
C ASP A 162 7.43 5.32 12.97
N ILE A 163 7.62 4.71 11.82
CA ILE A 163 8.49 5.22 10.76
C ILE A 163 7.75 5.26 9.42
N CYS A 164 8.08 6.26 8.60
CA CYS A 164 7.54 6.41 7.27
C CYS A 164 8.20 5.43 6.31
N ILE A 165 7.39 4.69 5.56
CA ILE A 165 7.81 3.80 4.49
C ILE A 165 6.84 3.96 3.32
N ASN A 166 7.34 4.29 2.13
CA ASN A 166 6.54 4.62 0.95
C ASN A 166 5.43 5.66 1.26
N GLY A 167 5.76 6.70 2.03
CA GLY A 167 4.81 7.73 2.39
C GLY A 167 3.70 7.30 3.36
N ILE A 168 3.80 6.13 4.00
CA ILE A 168 2.84 5.64 5.00
C ILE A 168 3.56 5.45 6.34
N CYS A 169 2.94 5.87 7.43
CA CYS A 169 3.43 5.58 8.78
C CYS A 169 3.18 4.11 9.15
N LYS A 170 4.26 3.38 9.39
CA LYS A 170 4.25 1.97 9.77
C LYS A 170 4.69 1.83 11.22
N VAL A 171 4.01 0.93 11.95
CA VAL A 171 4.28 0.67 13.37
C VAL A 171 5.52 -0.21 13.50
N GLY A 172 6.51 0.27 14.25
CA GLY A 172 7.76 -0.44 14.51
C GLY A 172 7.65 -1.52 15.59
N ASN A 173 6.93 -2.62 15.30
CA ASN A 173 6.79 -3.76 16.22
C ASN A 173 7.88 -4.82 15.98
N GLY A 174 9.15 -4.46 16.23
CA GLY A 174 10.27 -5.42 16.33
C GLY A 174 10.74 -6.02 15.01
N PHE A 175 11.96 -5.65 14.60
CA PHE A 175 12.74 -6.11 13.42
C PHE A 175 12.02 -6.04 12.06
N ASP A 176 10.85 -6.64 11.90
CA ASP A 176 9.99 -6.55 10.72
C ASP A 176 8.95 -5.44 10.85
N LEU A 177 8.83 -4.63 9.80
CA LEU A 177 7.81 -3.60 9.71
C LEU A 177 6.59 -4.25 9.06
N PHE A 178 5.68 -4.79 9.87
CA PHE A 178 4.44 -5.37 9.38
C PHE A 178 3.68 -4.32 8.56
N VAL A 179 3.73 -4.48 7.24
CA VAL A 179 2.71 -3.94 6.36
C VAL A 179 1.47 -4.75 6.74
N LEU A 180 0.47 -4.12 7.38
CA LEU A 180 -0.85 -4.72 7.51
C LEU A 180 -1.20 -5.33 6.14
N PRO A 181 -1.65 -6.60 6.08
CA PRO A 181 -1.89 -7.28 4.81
C PRO A 181 -2.74 -6.33 3.99
N GLN A 182 -2.18 -5.83 2.89
CA GLN A 182 -2.97 -5.06 1.95
C GLN A 182 -4.09 -6.00 1.54
N LEU A 183 -5.31 -5.70 2.00
CA LEU A 183 -6.53 -6.16 1.33
C LEU A 183 -6.24 -5.98 -0.16
N PRO A 184 -6.42 -7.01 -0.99
CA PRO A 184 -6.00 -6.98 -2.38
C PRO A 184 -6.54 -5.71 -3.00
N VAL A 185 -5.63 -4.80 -3.36
CA VAL A 185 -5.99 -3.54 -4.00
C VAL A 185 -6.41 -3.91 -5.42
N CYS A 186 -7.66 -4.33 -5.58
CA CYS A 186 -8.35 -4.25 -6.86
C CYS A 186 -8.68 -2.77 -7.13
N LEU A 187 -7.66 -1.89 -7.19
CA LEU A 187 -7.86 -0.59 -7.83
C LEU A 187 -7.80 -0.83 -9.33
N ASN A 188 -8.96 -1.19 -9.87
CA ASN A 188 -9.25 -0.94 -11.26
C ASN A 188 -9.11 0.56 -11.53
N HIS A 189 -8.58 0.83 -12.71
CA HIS A 189 -8.36 2.14 -13.32
C HIS A 189 -9.71 2.85 -13.62
N LEU A 190 -10.45 3.24 -12.58
CA LEU A 190 -11.62 4.11 -12.68
C LEU A 190 -11.50 5.23 -11.66
N GLN A 191 -10.53 6.09 -11.91
CA GLN A 191 -10.48 7.43 -11.36
C GLN A 191 -11.55 8.25 -12.08
N SER A 192 -12.74 8.40 -11.49
CA SER A 192 -13.63 9.56 -11.62
C SER A 192 -14.95 9.34 -10.88
N VAL A 193 -15.41 10.40 -10.19
CA VAL A 193 -16.72 10.60 -9.56
C VAL A 193 -16.90 9.95 -8.18
N LEU A 194 -16.66 10.73 -7.11
CA LEU A 194 -17.71 11.18 -6.16
C LEU A 194 -17.07 11.78 -4.89
N ILE A 195 -16.70 13.07 -4.94
CA ILE A 195 -16.72 13.94 -3.75
C ILE A 195 -17.50 15.18 -4.15
N MET A 196 -18.82 15.10 -4.00
CA MET A 196 -19.73 16.22 -3.79
C MET A 196 -20.92 15.66 -3.00
N LEU A 197 -21.23 16.35 -1.88
CA LEU A 197 -22.30 16.09 -0.90
C LEU A 197 -21.93 14.97 0.09
N PHE A 198 -21.68 15.20 1.38
CA PHE A 198 -22.30 16.13 2.34
C PHE A 198 -21.26 16.89 3.18
#